data_AF-A0A2T3A1Y6-F1
#
_entry.id   AF-A0A2T3A1Y6-F1
#
_cell.length_a   1.000
_cell.length_b   1.000
_cell.length_c   1.000
_cell.angle_alpha   90.00
_cell.angle_beta   90.00
_cell.angle_gamma   90.00
#
_symmetry.space_group_name_H-M   'P 1'
#
loop_
_entity.id
_entity.type
_entity.pdbx_description
1 polymer ?
#
loop_
_entity_poly.entity_id
_entity_poly.type
_entity_poly.pdbx_seq_one_letter_code
_entity_poly.pdbx_strand_id
1 'polypeptide(L)'
;TTAMVYVPGYRSGSWEDLAGSVITSDSTATTYTVFCTDSEDCAIAGRMQFAFAEGPSTFKYSGQIASMWTAEMACELASTTAATCTEYTSYGSGYRHGNLTGPTELSQTETYSGSEVQWGVLTL
;
A
#
# COMPACT_ATOMS: atom_id res chain seq x y z
N THR A 1 -15.27 -13.65 -1.11
CA THR A 1 -15.66 -12.73 -2.20
C THR A 1 -14.38 -12.12 -2.76
N THR A 2 -14.39 -11.38 -3.88
CA THR A 2 -13.16 -10.74 -4.41
C THR A 2 -13.41 -9.30 -4.86
N ALA A 3 -12.39 -8.45 -4.75
CA ALA A 3 -12.37 -7.08 -5.28
C ALA A 3 -11.17 -6.87 -6.22
N MET A 4 -11.38 -6.16 -7.32
CA MET A 4 -10.28 -5.69 -8.17
C MET A 4 -9.71 -4.42 -7.55
N VAL A 5 -8.41 -4.37 -7.33
CA VAL A 5 -7.75 -3.28 -6.63
C VAL A 5 -6.49 -2.88 -7.38
N TYR A 6 -6.17 -1.59 -7.41
CA TYR A 6 -4.92 -1.10 -7.98
C TYR A 6 -4.08 -0.41 -6.91
N VAL A 7 -2.91 -0.97 -6.64
CA VAL A 7 -1.88 -0.33 -5.82
C VAL A 7 -0.67 -0.08 -6.70
N PRO A 8 -0.34 1.20 -6.98
CA PRO A 8 0.80 1.53 -7.81
C PRO A 8 2.11 0.96 -7.25
N GLY A 9 3.00 0.52 -8.14
CA GLY A 9 4.26 -0.13 -7.78
C GLY A 9 4.17 -1.64 -7.49
N TYR A 10 2.97 -2.19 -7.32
CA TYR A 10 2.77 -3.61 -7.05
C TYR A 10 2.27 -4.38 -8.26
N ARG A 11 2.69 -5.64 -8.34
CA ARG A 11 2.33 -6.55 -9.44
C ARG A 11 1.08 -7.36 -9.07
N SER A 12 0.39 -7.87 -10.06
CA SER A 12 -0.81 -8.71 -9.84
C SER A 12 -0.53 -9.93 -8.94
N GLY A 13 0.65 -10.55 -9.06
CA GLY A 13 1.06 -11.69 -8.23
C GLY A 13 1.38 -11.33 -6.77
N SER A 14 1.50 -10.05 -6.43
CA SER A 14 1.76 -9.61 -5.05
C SER A 14 0.56 -9.80 -4.11
N TRP A 15 -0.60 -10.19 -4.65
CA TRP A 15 -1.88 -10.29 -3.94
C TRP A 15 -2.28 -11.71 -3.56
N GLU A 16 -1.56 -12.74 -4.02
CA GLU A 16 -1.94 -14.15 -3.86
C GLU A 16 -2.01 -14.58 -2.38
N ASP A 17 -1.15 -14.01 -1.53
CA ASP A 17 -1.05 -14.31 -0.09
C ASP A 17 -1.78 -13.29 0.80
N LEU A 18 -2.58 -12.40 0.20
CA LEU A 18 -3.27 -11.32 0.89
C LEU A 18 -4.78 -11.55 0.96
N ALA A 19 -5.34 -11.31 2.14
CA ALA A 19 -6.77 -11.12 2.32
C ALA A 19 -7.04 -9.71 2.79
N GLY A 20 -8.28 -9.27 2.61
CA GLY A 20 -8.73 -8.00 3.12
C GLY A 20 -10.16 -8.03 3.58
N SER A 21 -10.59 -6.93 4.16
CA SER A 21 -12.00 -6.71 4.46
C SER A 21 -12.36 -5.25 4.24
N VAL A 22 -13.62 -5.01 3.91
CA VAL A 22 -14.14 -3.65 3.74
C VAL A 22 -14.35 -3.04 5.11
N ILE A 23 -13.61 -1.97 5.40
CA ILE A 23 -13.78 -1.17 6.61
C ILE A 23 -15.02 -0.28 6.46
N THR A 24 -15.10 0.43 5.33
CA THR A 24 -16.20 1.32 4.99
C THR A 24 -16.29 1.50 3.48
N SER A 25 -17.47 1.84 2.97
CA SER A 25 -17.67 2.19 1.56
C SER A 25 -18.76 3.24 1.44
N ASP A 26 -18.51 4.27 0.65
CA ASP A 26 -19.50 5.29 0.29
C ASP A 26 -19.44 5.62 -1.22
N SER A 27 -20.11 6.69 -1.65
CA SER A 27 -20.13 7.12 -3.06
C SER A 27 -18.79 7.68 -3.56
N THR A 28 -17.82 7.90 -2.67
CA THR A 28 -16.53 8.53 -2.97
C THR A 28 -15.37 7.55 -2.91
N ALA A 29 -15.40 6.57 -2.01
CA ALA A 29 -14.34 5.57 -1.90
C ALA A 29 -14.80 4.29 -1.19
N THR A 30 -14.09 3.20 -1.47
CA THR A 30 -14.12 1.99 -0.65
C THR A 30 -12.80 1.86 0.09
N THR A 31 -12.87 1.73 1.41
CA THR A 31 -11.70 1.53 2.28
C THR A 31 -11.60 0.07 2.67
N TYR A 32 -10.45 -0.52 2.37
CA TYR A 32 -10.09 -1.89 2.69
C TYR A 32 -9.01 -1.92 3.78
N THR A 33 -9.05 -2.90 4.66
CA THR A 33 -7.87 -3.38 5.40
C THR A 33 -7.29 -4.56 4.64
N VAL A 34 -5.97 -4.67 4.58
CA VAL A 34 -5.26 -5.80 3.97
C VAL A 34 -4.31 -6.40 5.00
N PHE A 35 -4.30 -7.72 5.06
CA PHE A 35 -3.50 -8.49 5.99
C PHE A 35 -3.04 -9.81 5.36
N CYS A 36 -1.92 -10.32 5.86
CA CYS A 36 -1.39 -11.63 5.51
C CYS A 36 -2.30 -12.75 6.03
N THR A 37 -2.59 -13.75 5.19
CA THR A 37 -3.35 -14.93 5.63
C THR A 37 -2.45 -15.98 6.27
N ASP A 38 -1.25 -16.23 5.71
CA ASP A 38 -0.43 -17.39 6.09
C ASP A 38 1.10 -17.15 6.15
N SER A 39 1.63 -15.96 5.81
CA SER A 39 3.09 -15.71 5.81
C SER A 39 3.51 -14.55 6.73
N GLU A 40 4.72 -14.65 7.30
CA GLU A 40 5.38 -13.52 7.98
C GLU A 40 5.94 -12.47 6.99
N ASP A 41 5.91 -12.76 5.68
CA ASP A 41 6.57 -12.00 4.60
C ASP A 41 5.65 -11.88 3.38
N CYS A 42 4.46 -11.26 3.51
CA CYS A 42 3.69 -10.91 2.31
C CYS A 42 4.34 -9.73 1.59
N ALA A 43 4.47 -9.81 0.27
CA ALA A 43 5.21 -8.84 -0.55
C ALA A 43 4.78 -7.36 -0.41
N ILE A 44 3.50 -7.09 -0.07
CA ILE A 44 2.95 -5.72 0.06
C ILE A 44 2.91 -5.26 1.51
N ALA A 45 2.63 -6.18 2.44
CA ALA A 45 2.36 -5.85 3.84
C ALA A 45 3.57 -6.11 4.76
N GLY A 46 4.43 -7.07 4.44
CA GLY A 46 5.32 -7.68 5.42
C GLY A 46 4.58 -7.99 6.72
N ARG A 47 5.14 -7.57 7.86
CA ARG A 47 4.48 -7.61 9.18
C ARG A 47 3.53 -6.43 9.48
N MET A 48 3.38 -5.48 8.55
CA MET A 48 2.52 -4.32 8.71
C MET A 48 1.14 -4.56 8.10
N GLN A 49 0.12 -4.61 8.94
CA GLN A 49 -1.24 -4.40 8.45
C GLN A 49 -1.35 -2.98 7.91
N PHE A 50 -2.00 -2.84 6.76
CA PHE A 50 -2.24 -1.54 6.16
C PHE A 50 -3.70 -1.42 5.75
N ALA A 51 -4.20 -0.19 5.81
CA ALA A 51 -5.47 0.16 5.23
C ALA A 51 -5.23 0.94 3.96
N PHE A 52 -6.09 0.74 2.96
CA PHE A 52 -6.13 1.64 1.82
C PHE A 52 -7.54 2.01 1.40
N ALA A 53 -7.68 3.20 0.82
CA ALA A 53 -8.93 3.67 0.26
C ALA A 53 -8.78 3.84 -1.26
N GLU A 54 -9.65 3.20 -2.03
CA GLU A 54 -9.74 3.38 -3.47
C GLU A 54 -10.99 4.22 -3.78
N GLY A 55 -10.77 5.42 -4.31
CA GLY A 55 -11.81 6.28 -4.88
C GLY A 55 -11.51 6.63 -6.34
N PRO A 56 -12.40 7.34 -7.04
CA PRO A 56 -12.26 7.71 -8.44
C PRO A 56 -10.96 8.44 -8.80
N SER A 57 -10.24 8.98 -7.81
CA SER A 57 -9.03 9.78 -8.04
C SER A 57 -7.94 9.60 -6.98
N THR A 58 -8.13 8.71 -6.01
CA THR A 58 -7.28 8.70 -4.82
C THR A 58 -7.05 7.31 -4.31
N PHE A 59 -5.77 6.98 -4.15
CA PHE A 59 -5.30 5.85 -3.36
C PHE A 59 -4.54 6.39 -2.15
N LYS A 60 -4.76 5.81 -0.97
CA LYS A 60 -3.97 6.11 0.23
C LYS A 60 -3.64 4.83 0.95
N TYR A 61 -2.41 4.69 1.42
CA TYR A 61 -1.87 3.59 2.19
C TYR A 61 -1.21 4.15 3.44
N SER A 62 -1.40 3.49 4.57
CA SER A 62 -0.69 3.77 5.82
C SER A 62 -0.50 2.49 6.61
N GLY A 63 0.73 2.26 7.07
CA GLY A 63 1.13 1.17 7.96
C GLY A 63 2.14 1.67 8.98
N GLN A 64 2.04 1.20 10.22
CA GLN A 64 2.97 1.58 11.28
C GLN A 64 3.24 0.44 12.27
N ILE A 65 4.48 0.37 12.72
CA ILE A 65 4.91 -0.40 13.90
C ILE A 65 5.43 0.62 14.88
N ALA A 66 4.75 0.74 16.02
CA ALA A 66 5.03 1.77 17.02
C ALA A 66 6.52 1.84 17.37
N SER A 67 7.08 3.06 17.31
CA SER A 67 8.48 3.36 17.62
C SER A 67 9.54 2.70 16.71
N MET A 68 9.14 1.98 15.65
CA MET A 68 10.08 1.27 14.77
C MET A 68 10.03 1.78 13.33
N TRP A 69 8.85 1.84 12.73
CA TRP A 69 8.71 2.09 11.30
C TRP A 69 7.31 2.63 10.98
N THR A 70 7.25 3.68 10.19
CA THR A 70 6.02 4.17 9.55
C THR A 70 6.21 4.16 8.04
N ALA A 71 5.19 3.74 7.31
CA ALA A 71 5.13 3.80 5.86
C ALA A 71 3.77 4.38 5.45
N GLU A 72 3.80 5.41 4.62
CA GLU A 72 2.62 6.05 4.05
C GLU A 72 2.80 6.22 2.55
N MET A 73 1.72 6.08 1.80
CA MET A 73 1.73 6.34 0.37
C MET A 73 0.39 6.98 0.00
N ALA A 74 0.44 8.11 -0.67
CA ALA A 74 -0.75 8.78 -1.20
C ALA A 74 -0.58 8.94 -2.70
N CYS A 75 -1.49 8.36 -3.48
CA CYS A 75 -1.49 8.48 -4.91
C CYS A 75 -2.71 9.23 -5.42
N GLU A 76 -2.45 10.12 -6.37
CA GLU A 76 -3.46 10.70 -7.23
C GLU A 76 -3.58 9.80 -8.47
N LEU A 77 -4.72 9.14 -8.58
CA LEU A 77 -5.09 8.33 -9.73
C LEU A 77 -5.61 9.30 -10.79
N ALA A 78 -4.82 9.58 -11.83
CA ALA A 78 -5.20 10.44 -12.94
C ALA A 78 -6.19 9.72 -13.87
N SER A 79 -7.32 9.27 -13.32
CA SER A 79 -8.43 8.64 -14.02
C SER A 79 -8.00 7.47 -14.93
N THR A 80 -7.38 6.45 -14.32
CA THR A 80 -7.21 5.04 -14.77
C THR A 80 -5.94 4.62 -15.52
N THR A 81 -5.05 5.52 -15.96
CA THR A 81 -3.84 5.10 -16.72
C THR A 81 -2.50 5.64 -16.23
N ALA A 82 -2.52 6.51 -15.22
CA ALA A 82 -1.34 6.93 -14.49
C ALA A 82 -1.68 7.19 -13.02
N ALA A 83 -0.74 6.90 -12.14
CA ALA A 83 -0.83 7.22 -10.72
C ALA A 83 0.43 7.97 -10.29
N THR A 84 0.27 9.18 -9.77
CA THR A 84 1.38 9.89 -9.12
C THR A 84 1.28 9.66 -7.63
N CYS A 85 2.25 8.94 -7.08
CA CYS A 85 2.31 8.56 -5.68
C CYS A 85 3.38 9.35 -4.95
N THR A 86 3.05 9.85 -3.77
CA THR A 86 4.04 10.31 -2.80
C THR A 86 4.13 9.27 -1.70
N GLU A 87 5.29 8.66 -1.58
CA GLU A 87 5.65 7.70 -0.56
C GLU A 87 6.44 8.41 0.53
N TYR A 88 6.16 8.06 1.78
CA TYR A 88 6.87 8.51 2.96
C TYR A 88 7.19 7.30 3.82
N THR A 89 8.44 7.21 4.27
CA THR A 89 8.86 6.21 5.25
C THR A 89 9.68 6.86 6.33
N SER A 90 9.48 6.43 7.57
CA SER A 90 10.32 6.83 8.70
C SER A 90 10.72 5.64 9.53
N TYR A 91 11.96 5.65 9.99
CA TYR A 91 12.54 4.63 10.83
C TYR A 91 12.86 5.20 12.21
N GLY A 92 12.40 4.50 13.25
CA GLY A 92 12.68 4.82 14.64
C GLY A 92 14.15 4.58 15.02
N SER A 93 14.57 5.16 16.14
CA SER A 93 15.94 5.03 16.64
C SER A 93 16.34 3.57 16.83
N GLY A 94 17.49 3.17 16.26
CA GLY A 94 18.01 1.81 16.39
C GLY A 94 17.36 0.77 15.47
N TYR A 95 16.32 1.13 14.72
CA TYR A 95 15.74 0.25 13.70
C TYR A 95 16.61 0.20 12.45
N ARG A 96 16.76 -0.98 11.85
CA ARG A 96 17.56 -1.20 10.64
C ARG A 96 16.72 -1.82 9.54
N HIS A 97 16.72 -1.20 8.38
CA HIS A 97 16.08 -1.71 7.17
C HIS A 97 17.10 -1.67 6.02
N GLY A 98 17.58 -2.86 5.62
CA GLY A 98 18.72 -2.96 4.69
C GLY A 98 19.95 -2.21 5.21
N ASN A 99 20.40 -1.21 4.46
CA ASN A 99 21.55 -0.37 4.82
C ASN A 99 21.18 0.89 5.62
N LEU A 100 19.88 1.15 5.84
CA LEU A 100 19.40 2.32 6.58
C LEU A 100 19.33 2.01 8.07
N THR A 101 19.80 2.93 8.91
CA THR A 101 19.68 2.85 10.38
C THR A 101 18.97 4.12 10.86
N GLY A 102 17.84 3.96 11.55
CA GLY A 102 17.09 5.09 12.07
C GLY A 102 17.82 5.83 13.21
N PRO A 103 17.48 7.11 13.47
CA PRO A 103 16.36 7.84 12.88
C PRO A 103 16.65 8.31 11.45
N THR A 104 15.74 8.03 10.52
CA THR A 104 15.83 8.47 9.13
C THR A 104 14.42 8.59 8.58
N GLU A 105 14.18 9.64 7.81
CA GLU A 105 12.94 9.86 7.07
C GLU A 105 13.27 9.97 5.59
N LEU A 106 12.43 9.36 4.75
CA LEU A 106 12.55 9.39 3.30
C LEU A 106 11.18 9.74 2.74
N SER A 107 11.16 10.64 1.77
CA SER A 107 9.98 10.92 0.97
C SER A 107 10.37 10.96 -0.50
N GLN A 108 9.57 10.29 -1.32
CA GLN A 108 9.78 10.19 -2.75
C GLN A 108 8.44 10.31 -3.46
N THR A 109 8.45 10.98 -4.61
CA THR A 109 7.30 11.05 -5.49
C THR A 109 7.63 10.32 -6.78
N GLU A 110 6.80 9.35 -7.15
CA GLU A 110 6.92 8.59 -8.40
C GLU A 110 5.62 8.64 -9.20
N THR A 111 5.74 8.53 -10.52
CA THR A 111 4.59 8.43 -11.42
C THR A 111 4.63 7.10 -12.14
N TYR A 112 3.65 6.25 -11.85
CA TYR A 112 3.44 4.94 -12.48
C TYR A 112 2.51 5.09 -13.67
N SER A 113 2.87 4.54 -14.84
CA SER A 113 2.04 4.64 -16.04
C SER A 113 2.19 3.45 -17.00
N GLY A 114 1.24 3.32 -17.93
CA GLY A 114 1.31 2.29 -18.98
C GLY A 114 1.34 0.87 -18.41
N SER A 115 2.40 0.10 -18.69
CA SER A 115 2.56 -1.29 -18.24
C SER A 115 2.81 -1.44 -16.74
N GLU A 116 3.10 -0.35 -16.03
CA GLU A 116 3.28 -0.34 -14.57
C GLU A 116 1.92 -0.35 -13.84
N VAL A 117 0.83 -0.05 -14.54
CA VAL A 117 -0.52 -0.12 -14.00
C VAL A 117 -1.00 -1.58 -14.03
N GLN A 118 -0.83 -2.28 -12.91
CA GLN A 118 -1.26 -3.67 -12.76
C GLN A 118 -2.33 -3.81 -11.68
N TRP A 119 -3.49 -4.32 -12.06
CA TRP A 119 -4.59 -4.60 -11.15
C TRP A 119 -4.37 -5.93 -10.42
N GLY A 120 -4.57 -5.92 -9.10
CA GLY A 120 -4.60 -7.09 -8.24
C GLY A 120 -6.02 -7.60 -8.00
N VAL A 121 -6.11 -8.85 -7.52
CA VAL A 121 -7.36 -9.46 -7.05
C VAL A 121 -7.24 -9.66 -5.54
N LEU A 122 -7.99 -8.89 -4.76
CA LEU A 122 -8.02 -9.00 -3.31
C LEU A 122 -9.12 -9.97 -2.88
N THR A 123 -8.77 -10.98 -2.08
CA THR A 123 -9.72 -11.89 -1.46
C THR A 123 -10.36 -11.23 -0.23
N LEU A 124 -11.69 -11.20 -0.18
CA LEU A 124 -12.53 -10.66 0.90
C LEU A 124 -13.23 -11.75 1.70
#